data_AF-A0A353PGD6-F1
#
_entry.id   AF-A0A353PGD6-F1
#
_cell.length_a   1.000
_cell.length_b   1.000
_cell.length_c   1.000
_cell.angle_alpha   90.00
_cell.angle_beta   90.00
_cell.angle_gamma   90.00
#
_symmetry.space_group_name_H-M   'P 1'
#
loop_
_entity.id
_entity.type
_entity.pdbx_description
1 polymer ?
#
loop_
_entity_poly.entity_id
_entity_poly.type
_entity_poly.pdbx_seq_one_letter_code
_entity_poly.pdbx_strand_id
1 'polypeptide(L)'
;WRRRYRDDERVHLEAVALGERPGRCTLMISRRTPTVSTLNPAWRQVMAVNPRFRRVRWDATCEVTVLTLDDLIDCYGVPAFCKLDVEGAEALVLAGLSQPLPTLSMEYSPADPQGVRDCIARLGELGRYQYRRSVGESLHWSGDWMTPEGALADLGRLTPDQPAGDLYARRVA
;
A
#
# COMPACT_ATOMS: atom_id res chain seq x y z
N TRP A 1 -17.74 -8.94 -1.00
CA TRP A 1 -16.99 -9.36 0.20
C TRP A 1 -17.89 -9.89 1.32
N ARG A 2 -18.66 -9.05 2.02
CA ARG A 2 -19.52 -9.48 3.15
C ARG A 2 -20.50 -10.64 2.86
N ARG A 3 -21.08 -10.70 1.66
CA ARG A 3 -21.93 -11.83 1.26
C ARG A 3 -21.15 -13.09 0.85
N ARG A 4 -19.92 -12.92 0.35
CA ARG A 4 -19.10 -14.02 -0.20
C ARG A 4 -18.40 -14.81 0.90
N TYR A 5 -18.00 -14.16 1.98
CA TYR A 5 -17.23 -14.76 3.08
C TYR A 5 -17.97 -14.75 4.42
N ARG A 6 -19.31 -14.63 4.40
CA ARG A 6 -20.08 -14.46 5.64
C ARG A 6 -19.97 -15.67 6.59
N ASP A 7 -19.77 -16.86 6.02
CA ASP A 7 -19.78 -18.14 6.74
C ASP A 7 -18.36 -18.77 6.82
N ASP A 8 -17.31 -18.04 6.39
CA ASP A 8 -15.93 -18.51 6.55
C ASP A 8 -15.30 -17.83 7.77
N GLU A 9 -15.25 -18.55 8.89
CA GLU A 9 -14.70 -18.06 10.16
C GLU A 9 -13.19 -17.72 10.08
N ARG A 10 -12.50 -18.12 9.01
CA ARG A 10 -11.09 -17.77 8.78
C ARG A 10 -10.93 -16.42 8.11
N VAL A 11 -12.02 -15.76 7.72
CA VAL A 11 -12.01 -14.46 7.03
C VAL A 11 -12.66 -13.40 7.91
N HIS A 12 -11.83 -12.52 8.47
CA HIS A 12 -12.27 -11.34 9.20
C HIS A 12 -12.35 -10.13 8.25
N LEU A 13 -13.40 -9.32 8.37
CA LEU A 13 -13.61 -8.13 7.55
C LEU A 13 -13.77 -6.90 8.45
N GLU A 14 -12.72 -6.09 8.55
CA GLU A 14 -12.75 -4.83 9.28
C GLU A 14 -13.13 -3.66 8.37
N ALA A 15 -14.12 -2.86 8.80
CA ALA A 15 -14.59 -1.69 8.06
C ALA A 15 -13.87 -0.43 8.53
N VAL A 16 -12.54 -0.46 8.47
CA VAL A 16 -11.65 0.58 8.98
C VAL A 16 -10.62 0.98 7.92
N ALA A 17 -10.06 2.16 8.10
CA ALA A 17 -8.82 2.58 7.47
C ALA A 17 -7.62 2.14 8.33
N LEU A 18 -6.44 2.06 7.70
CA LEU A 18 -5.17 1.95 8.41
C LEU A 18 -4.35 3.23 8.28
N GLY A 19 -3.60 3.57 9.32
CA GLY A 19 -2.72 4.74 9.33
C GLY A 19 -1.73 4.72 10.48
N GLU A 20 -1.03 5.84 10.68
CA GLU A 20 0.03 5.97 11.69
C GLU A 20 -0.48 5.80 13.12
N ARG A 21 -1.69 6.31 13.42
CA ARG A 21 -2.26 6.33 14.76
C ARG A 21 -3.76 6.04 14.71
N PRO A 22 -4.35 5.48 15.78
CA PRO A 22 -5.79 5.29 15.86
C PRO A 22 -6.51 6.64 15.83
N GLY A 23 -7.71 6.68 15.25
CA GLY A 23 -8.50 7.90 15.21
C GLY A 23 -9.58 7.90 14.15
N ARG A 24 -9.83 9.06 13.55
CA ARG A 24 -10.75 9.22 12.41
C ARG A 24 -10.06 10.02 11.32
N CYS A 25 -10.33 9.67 10.07
CA CYS A 25 -9.85 10.41 8.91
C CYS A 25 -10.93 10.53 7.85
N THR A 26 -10.73 11.45 6.90
CA THR A 26 -11.63 11.63 5.76
C THR A 26 -11.14 10.79 4.59
N LEU A 27 -11.92 9.78 4.21
CA LEU A 27 -11.74 9.03 2.98
C LEU A 27 -12.31 9.83 1.81
N MET A 28 -11.48 10.08 0.80
CA MET A 28 -11.91 10.66 -0.46
C MET A 28 -12.36 9.55 -1.40
N ILE A 29 -13.62 9.62 -1.83
CA ILE A 29 -14.27 8.56 -2.60
C ILE A 29 -14.38 8.97 -4.05
N SER A 30 -13.96 8.08 -4.95
CA SER A 30 -14.24 8.16 -6.39
C SER A 30 -15.32 7.16 -6.75
N ARG A 31 -16.60 7.57 -6.77
CA ARG A 31 -17.71 6.62 -6.96
C ARG A 31 -17.69 5.92 -8.32
N ARG A 32 -17.14 6.58 -9.35
CA ARG A 32 -17.05 6.03 -10.72
C ARG A 32 -15.77 5.25 -10.97
N THR A 33 -14.79 5.34 -10.09
CA THR A 33 -13.57 4.54 -10.11
C THR A 33 -13.23 4.18 -8.67
N PRO A 34 -13.99 3.26 -8.04
CA PRO A 34 -13.91 3.05 -6.59
C PRO A 34 -12.55 2.58 -6.10
N THR A 35 -11.79 1.89 -6.96
CA THR A 35 -10.45 1.39 -6.64
C THR A 35 -9.54 2.52 -6.20
N VAL A 36 -9.56 3.67 -6.88
CA VAL A 36 -8.68 4.82 -6.57
C VAL A 36 -9.18 5.71 -5.42
N SER A 37 -10.03 5.21 -4.52
CA SER A 37 -10.43 5.96 -3.31
C SER A 37 -9.27 5.96 -2.31
N THR A 38 -8.95 7.09 -1.71
CA THR A 38 -7.70 7.22 -0.93
C THR A 38 -7.87 8.08 0.32
N LEU A 39 -6.99 7.84 1.29
CA LEU A 39 -6.77 8.71 2.44
C LEU A 39 -5.68 9.75 2.18
N ASN A 40 -4.88 9.60 1.12
CA ASN A 40 -3.73 10.46 0.83
C ASN A 40 -4.11 11.62 -0.11
N PRO A 41 -4.18 12.88 0.38
CA PRO A 41 -4.53 14.02 -0.46
C PRO A 41 -3.44 14.37 -1.49
N ALA A 42 -2.17 14.09 -1.18
CA ALA A 42 -1.06 14.34 -2.09
C ALA A 42 -1.13 13.37 -3.28
N TRP A 43 -1.40 12.10 -3.03
CA TRP A 43 -1.61 11.11 -4.09
C TRP A 43 -2.75 11.51 -5.03
N ARG A 44 -3.86 12.03 -4.49
CA ARG A 44 -4.95 12.58 -5.30
C ARG A 44 -4.48 13.67 -6.26
N GLN A 45 -3.60 14.56 -5.82
CA GLN A 45 -3.05 15.63 -6.64
C GLN A 45 -2.15 15.09 -7.75
N VAL A 46 -1.30 14.11 -7.44
CA VAL A 46 -0.44 13.42 -8.42
C VAL A 46 -1.29 12.71 -9.47
N MET A 47 -2.33 11.98 -9.06
CA MET A 47 -3.23 11.29 -9.99
C MET A 47 -4.04 12.27 -10.85
N ALA A 48 -4.48 13.40 -10.30
CA ALA A 48 -5.28 14.37 -11.05
C ALA A 48 -4.56 14.94 -12.29
N VAL A 49 -3.22 15.03 -12.25
CA VAL A 49 -2.41 15.51 -13.38
C VAL A 49 -1.91 14.39 -14.31
N ASN A 50 -2.05 13.13 -13.91
CA ASN A 50 -1.64 12.00 -14.72
C ASN A 50 -2.63 11.78 -15.89
N PRO A 51 -2.16 11.69 -17.16
CA PRO A 51 -3.03 11.48 -18.32
C PRO A 51 -3.95 10.25 -18.20
N ARG A 52 -3.52 9.17 -17.54
CA ARG A 52 -4.34 7.98 -17.31
C ARG A 52 -5.53 8.26 -16.39
N PHE A 53 -5.34 9.11 -15.39
CA PHE A 53 -6.32 9.38 -14.34
C PHE A 53 -7.05 10.72 -14.50
N ARG A 54 -6.81 11.46 -15.60
CA ARG A 54 -7.44 12.78 -15.90
C ARG A 54 -8.98 12.82 -15.81
N ARG A 55 -9.64 11.67 -15.99
CA ARG A 55 -11.11 11.52 -15.92
C ARG A 55 -11.62 11.10 -14.54
N VAL A 56 -10.73 10.73 -13.62
CA VAL A 56 -11.09 10.36 -12.25
C VAL A 56 -11.57 11.60 -11.51
N ARG A 57 -12.60 11.41 -10.68
CA ARG A 57 -13.19 12.45 -9.83
C ARG A 57 -13.42 11.86 -8.46
N TRP A 58 -12.83 12.47 -7.44
CA TRP A 58 -13.16 12.21 -6.04
C TRP A 58 -14.33 13.12 -5.69
N ASP A 59 -15.54 12.57 -5.84
CA ASP A 59 -16.80 13.30 -5.85
C ASP A 59 -17.61 13.15 -4.57
N ALA A 60 -17.07 12.44 -3.58
CA ALA A 60 -17.64 12.30 -2.25
C ALA A 60 -16.53 12.15 -1.20
N THR A 61 -16.88 12.36 0.05
CA THR A 61 -16.04 12.07 1.21
C THR A 61 -16.86 11.33 2.27
N CYS A 62 -16.19 10.53 3.10
CA CYS A 62 -16.78 10.04 4.35
C CYS A 62 -15.73 9.99 5.46
N GLU A 63 -16.18 10.12 6.70
CA GLU A 63 -15.31 9.86 7.84
C GLU A 63 -15.26 8.37 8.14
N VAL A 64 -14.05 7.85 8.34
CA VAL A 64 -13.80 6.45 8.68
C VAL A 64 -12.97 6.35 9.95
N THR A 65 -13.18 5.29 10.73
CA THR A 65 -12.30 4.95 11.84
C THR A 65 -10.96 4.47 11.30
N VAL A 66 -9.88 4.91 11.93
CA VAL A 66 -8.51 4.50 11.64
C VAL A 66 -8.01 3.62 12.76
N LEU A 67 -7.43 2.48 12.40
CA LEU A 67 -6.57 1.66 13.25
C LEU A 67 -5.14 1.70 12.73
N THR A 68 -4.21 1.17 13.50
CA THR A 68 -2.83 0.93 13.10
C THR A 68 -2.63 -0.52 12.66
N LEU A 69 -1.51 -0.81 12.01
CA LEU A 69 -1.15 -2.21 11.75
C LEU A 69 -0.90 -2.97 13.06
N ASP A 70 -0.33 -2.30 14.06
CA ASP A 70 -0.13 -2.89 15.38
C ASP A 70 -1.46 -3.27 16.04
N ASP A 71 -2.51 -2.44 15.95
CA ASP A 71 -3.84 -2.78 16.49
C ASP A 71 -4.39 -4.08 15.87
N LEU A 72 -4.18 -4.27 14.56
CA LEU A 72 -4.60 -5.50 13.87
C LEU A 72 -3.73 -6.70 14.27
N ILE A 73 -2.43 -6.48 14.46
CA ILE A 73 -1.50 -7.52 14.93
C ILE A 73 -1.86 -7.97 16.35
N ASP A 74 -2.21 -7.06 17.24
CA ASP A 74 -2.62 -7.39 18.60
C ASP A 74 -3.90 -8.23 18.61
N CYS A 75 -4.80 -7.98 17.65
CA CYS A 75 -6.07 -8.70 17.53
C CYS A 75 -5.92 -10.08 16.85
N TYR A 76 -5.09 -10.19 15.80
CA TYR A 76 -5.04 -11.37 14.92
C TYR A 76 -3.69 -12.09 14.89
N GLY A 77 -2.68 -11.56 15.57
CA GLY A 77 -1.30 -12.03 15.54
C GLY A 77 -0.51 -11.48 14.35
N VAL A 78 0.79 -11.78 14.35
CA VAL A 78 1.70 -11.34 13.27
C VAL A 78 1.40 -12.11 11.99
N PRO A 79 1.07 -11.42 10.88
CA PRO A 79 0.77 -12.10 9.63
C PRO A 79 2.03 -12.72 9.01
N ALA A 80 1.88 -13.90 8.41
CA ALA A 80 2.93 -14.48 7.57
C ALA A 80 3.17 -13.67 6.29
N PHE A 81 2.12 -13.00 5.79
CA PHE A 81 2.16 -12.11 4.63
C PHE A 81 1.15 -10.97 4.78
N CYS A 82 1.55 -9.74 4.47
CA CYS A 82 0.68 -8.55 4.46
C CYS A 82 0.68 -7.89 3.08
N LYS A 83 -0.48 -7.67 2.47
CA LYS A 83 -0.61 -6.87 1.23
C LYS A 83 -1.08 -5.47 1.61
N LEU A 84 -0.33 -4.47 1.20
CA LEU A 84 -0.70 -3.07 1.25
C LEU A 84 -1.07 -2.62 -0.15
N ASP A 85 -2.32 -2.21 -0.29
CA ASP A 85 -2.92 -1.73 -1.53
C ASP A 85 -3.95 -0.69 -1.12
N VAL A 86 -3.44 0.49 -0.78
CA VAL A 86 -4.20 1.55 -0.09
C VAL A 86 -4.09 2.88 -0.84
N GLU A 87 -3.81 2.78 -2.14
CA GLU A 87 -3.93 3.85 -3.13
C GLU A 87 -3.13 5.09 -2.70
N GLY A 88 -1.84 4.89 -2.47
CA GLY A 88 -0.87 5.94 -2.11
C GLY A 88 -0.73 6.17 -0.60
N ALA A 89 -1.46 5.47 0.25
CA ALA A 89 -1.35 5.59 1.71
C ALA A 89 -0.39 4.55 2.33
N GLU A 90 0.36 3.79 1.54
CA GLU A 90 1.18 2.66 2.00
C GLU A 90 2.17 3.08 3.09
N ALA A 91 2.84 4.22 2.91
CA ALA A 91 3.79 4.76 3.87
C ALA A 91 3.11 5.17 5.20
N LEU A 92 1.89 5.72 5.13
CA LEU A 92 1.10 6.08 6.32
C LEU A 92 0.69 4.84 7.10
N VAL A 93 0.32 3.76 6.40
CA VAL A 93 -0.01 2.48 7.02
C VAL A 93 1.21 1.86 7.70
N LEU A 94 2.37 1.89 7.03
CA LEU A 94 3.64 1.40 7.60
C LEU A 94 4.15 2.25 8.78
N ALA A 95 3.76 3.51 8.88
CA ALA A 95 4.10 4.35 10.02
C ALA A 95 3.42 3.86 11.33
N GLY A 96 2.28 3.18 11.22
CA GLY A 96 1.56 2.56 12.35
C GLY A 96 1.98 1.12 12.67
N LEU A 97 3.13 0.67 12.15
CA LEU A 97 3.70 -0.65 12.41
C LEU A 97 4.95 -0.48 13.27
N SER A 98 5.02 -1.03 14.47
CA SER A 98 6.19 -0.89 15.36
C SER A 98 7.19 -2.05 15.27
N GLN A 99 6.82 -3.14 14.60
CA GLN A 99 7.65 -4.33 14.50
C GLN A 99 7.80 -4.85 13.05
N PRO A 100 8.94 -5.47 12.72
CA PRO A 100 9.16 -6.02 11.38
C PRO A 100 8.26 -7.21 11.06
N LEU A 101 7.56 -7.14 9.91
CA LEU A 101 6.80 -8.26 9.36
C LEU A 101 7.71 -9.25 8.60
N PRO A 102 7.38 -10.56 8.58
CA PRO A 102 8.16 -11.55 7.83
C PRO A 102 8.21 -11.26 6.32
N THR A 103 7.05 -10.97 5.73
CA THR A 103 6.92 -10.64 4.31
C THR A 103 5.72 -9.75 4.09
N LEU A 104 5.83 -8.80 3.16
CA LEU A 104 4.73 -7.98 2.72
C LEU A 104 4.86 -7.63 1.23
N SER A 105 3.81 -7.10 0.62
CA SER A 105 3.93 -6.34 -0.62
C SER A 105 3.19 -5.02 -0.53
N MET A 106 3.68 -4.03 -1.26
CA MET A 106 3.12 -2.69 -1.35
C MET A 106 2.94 -2.34 -2.82
N GLU A 107 1.83 -1.68 -3.17
CA GLU A 107 1.69 -1.13 -4.51
C GLU A 107 2.74 -0.02 -4.73
N TYR A 108 3.35 0.00 -5.91
CA TYR A 108 4.10 1.15 -6.42
C TYR A 108 3.44 1.69 -7.67
N SER A 109 3.41 3.01 -7.78
CA SER A 109 3.01 3.71 -8.99
C SER A 109 4.21 4.50 -9.54
N PRO A 110 4.63 4.29 -10.80
CA PRO A 110 5.66 5.12 -11.43
C PRO A 110 5.32 6.62 -11.44
N ALA A 111 4.04 6.97 -11.31
CA ALA A 111 3.59 8.35 -11.19
C ALA A 111 3.81 8.95 -9.79
N ASP A 112 3.97 8.11 -8.76
CA ASP A 112 4.32 8.49 -7.40
C ASP A 112 5.57 7.73 -6.91
N PRO A 113 6.76 8.11 -7.42
CA PRO A 113 8.00 7.47 -6.99
C PRO A 113 8.36 7.80 -5.54
N GLN A 114 7.78 8.84 -4.92
CA GLN A 114 8.09 9.19 -3.53
C GLN A 114 7.41 8.22 -2.56
N GLY A 115 6.15 7.83 -2.80
CA GLY A 115 5.42 6.92 -1.93
C GLY A 115 6.17 5.60 -1.67
N VAL A 116 6.70 4.96 -2.72
CA VAL A 116 7.47 3.72 -2.57
C VAL A 116 8.85 3.94 -1.91
N ARG A 117 9.47 5.11 -2.09
CA ARG A 117 10.73 5.46 -1.40
C ARG A 117 10.52 5.58 0.10
N ASP A 118 9.44 6.25 0.50
CA ASP A 118 9.07 6.41 1.91
C ASP A 118 8.77 5.05 2.56
N CYS A 119 8.12 4.15 1.83
CA CYS A 119 7.88 2.79 2.32
C CYS A 119 9.18 1.99 2.52
N ILE A 120 10.12 2.03 1.56
CA ILE A 120 11.42 1.35 1.68
C ILE A 120 12.20 1.91 2.88
N ALA A 121 12.21 3.23 3.05
CA ALA A 121 12.86 3.89 4.19
C ALA A 121 12.24 3.42 5.51
N ARG A 122 10.90 3.45 5.62
CA ARG A 122 10.18 3.04 6.82
C ARG A 122 10.43 1.58 7.18
N LEU A 123 10.43 0.67 6.20
CA LEU A 123 10.76 -0.74 6.45
C LEU A 123 12.22 -0.92 6.89
N GLY A 124 13.15 -0.12 6.36
CA GLY A 124 14.56 -0.13 6.75
C GLY A 124 14.80 0.22 8.23
N GLU A 125 13.94 1.04 8.82
CA GLU A 125 13.95 1.35 10.25
C GLU A 125 13.50 0.15 11.12
N LEU A 126 12.62 -0.70 10.59
CA LEU A 126 12.06 -1.85 11.29
C LEU A 126 12.94 -3.11 11.16
N GLY A 127 13.71 -3.22 10.07
CA GLY A 127 14.61 -4.34 9.87
C GLY A 127 15.27 -4.36 8.50
N ARG A 128 16.03 -5.43 8.25
CA ARG A 128 16.66 -5.65 6.96
C ARG A 128 15.70 -6.36 6.03
N TYR A 129 15.50 -5.80 4.83
CA TYR A 129 14.61 -6.35 3.81
C TYR A 129 15.32 -6.46 2.46
N GLN A 130 14.91 -7.47 1.70
CA GLN A 130 15.16 -7.56 0.27
C GLN A 130 13.85 -7.36 -0.49
N TYR A 131 13.95 -6.85 -1.71
CA TYR A 131 12.80 -6.45 -2.50
C TYR A 131 12.74 -7.14 -3.86
N ARG A 132 11.53 -7.40 -4.36
CA ARG A 132 11.32 -7.95 -5.71
C ARG A 132 10.02 -7.41 -6.30
N ARG A 133 10.03 -7.03 -7.58
CA ARG A 133 8.84 -6.46 -8.22
C ARG A 133 7.99 -7.51 -8.92
N SER A 134 6.69 -7.25 -8.96
CA SER A 134 5.76 -7.75 -9.96
C SER A 134 5.18 -6.57 -10.73
N VAL A 135 5.02 -6.68 -12.04
CA VAL A 135 4.51 -5.58 -12.89
C VAL A 135 3.04 -5.82 -13.19
N GLY A 136 2.22 -4.79 -12.99
CA GLY A 136 0.77 -4.86 -13.09
C GLY A 136 0.19 -6.04 -12.31
N GLU A 137 -0.85 -6.65 -12.87
CA GLU A 137 -1.48 -7.86 -12.33
C GLU A 137 -0.86 -9.14 -12.90
N SER A 138 0.42 -9.12 -13.31
CA SER A 138 1.05 -10.31 -13.89
C SER A 138 1.16 -11.47 -12.90
N LEU A 139 1.21 -11.18 -11.60
CA LEU A 139 1.45 -12.15 -10.52
C LEU A 139 2.76 -12.94 -10.69
N HIS A 140 3.65 -12.43 -11.53
CA HIS A 140 4.98 -12.98 -11.78
C HIS A 140 6.03 -12.00 -11.28
N TRP A 141 7.04 -12.54 -10.59
CA TRP A 141 8.17 -11.72 -10.18
C TRP A 141 9.10 -11.45 -11.36
N SER A 142 9.59 -10.22 -11.42
CA SER A 142 10.65 -9.79 -12.35
C SER A 142 12.01 -9.75 -11.63
N GLY A 143 13.05 -10.23 -12.29
CA GLY A 143 14.44 -10.15 -11.80
C GLY A 143 14.68 -10.94 -10.52
N ASP A 144 15.81 -10.71 -9.85
CA ASP A 144 16.16 -11.32 -8.56
C ASP A 144 15.79 -10.41 -7.38
N TRP A 145 15.98 -10.91 -6.16
CA TRP A 145 15.85 -10.10 -4.94
C TRP A 145 16.91 -9.00 -4.90
N MET A 146 16.49 -7.77 -4.65
CA MET A 146 17.31 -6.56 -4.62
C MET A 146 17.52 -6.06 -3.19
N THR A 147 18.64 -5.36 -2.96
CA THR A 147 18.82 -4.54 -1.75
C THR A 147 17.89 -3.32 -1.78
N PRO A 148 17.72 -2.59 -0.67
CA PRO A 148 16.98 -1.33 -0.67
C PRO A 148 17.46 -0.37 -1.78
N GLU A 149 18.78 -0.19 -1.91
CA GLU A 149 19.39 0.70 -2.90
C GLU A 149 19.13 0.22 -4.32
N GLY A 150 19.22 -1.10 -4.55
CA GLY A 150 18.90 -1.71 -5.84
C GLY A 150 17.45 -1.49 -6.24
N ALA A 151 16.51 -1.64 -5.31
CA ALA A 151 15.10 -1.40 -5.56
C ALA A 151 14.81 0.08 -5.87
N LEU A 152 15.42 1.00 -5.11
CA LEU A 152 15.29 2.45 -5.33
C LEU A 152 15.86 2.87 -6.70
N ALA A 153 16.98 2.29 -7.10
CA ALA A 153 17.57 2.53 -8.42
C ALA A 153 16.70 1.94 -9.54
N ASP A 154 16.12 0.77 -9.34
CA ASP A 154 15.24 0.12 -10.32
C ASP A 154 13.94 0.88 -10.54
N LEU A 155 13.26 1.25 -9.46
CA LEU A 155 12.05 2.08 -9.50
C LEU A 155 12.34 3.49 -10.05
N GLY A 156 13.52 4.04 -9.76
CA GLY A 156 13.95 5.36 -10.25
C GLY A 156 14.19 5.44 -11.77
N ARG A 157 14.30 4.29 -12.46
CA ARG A 157 14.38 4.24 -13.93
C ARG A 157 13.01 4.28 -14.62
N LEU A 158 11.92 4.13 -13.86
CA LEU A 158 10.60 4.05 -14.43
C LEU A 158 10.09 5.43 -14.86
N THR A 159 9.41 5.50 -16.00
CA THR A 159 8.71 6.70 -16.45
C THR A 159 7.27 6.71 -15.91
N PRO A 160 6.65 7.88 -15.67
CA PRO A 160 5.29 7.97 -15.09
C PRO A 160 4.19 7.27 -15.89
N ASP A 161 4.42 7.01 -17.18
CA ASP A 161 3.54 6.30 -18.10
C ASP A 161 3.81 4.78 -18.15
N GLN A 162 4.76 4.25 -17.39
CA GLN A 162 4.88 2.80 -17.24
C GLN A 162 3.80 2.22 -16.30
N PRO A 163 3.53 0.90 -16.35
CA PRO A 163 2.56 0.27 -15.47
C PRO A 163 2.99 0.32 -13.99
N ALA A 164 2.00 0.47 -13.10
CA ALA A 164 2.13 0.20 -11.68
C ALA A 164 2.38 -1.29 -11.40
N GLY A 165 2.59 -1.66 -10.14
CA GLY A 165 2.65 -3.06 -9.73
C GLY A 165 2.95 -3.20 -8.24
N ASP A 166 3.40 -4.39 -7.84
CA ASP A 166 3.73 -4.70 -6.45
C ASP A 166 5.25 -4.75 -6.22
N LEU A 167 5.69 -4.12 -5.13
CA LEU A 167 7.02 -4.33 -4.56
C LEU A 167 6.89 -5.26 -3.35
N TYR A 168 7.33 -6.50 -3.52
CA TYR A 168 7.40 -7.47 -2.43
C TYR A 168 8.64 -7.17 -1.59
N ALA A 169 8.48 -7.21 -0.27
CA ALA A 169 9.53 -7.08 0.71
C ALA A 169 9.58 -8.34 1.57
N ARG A 170 10.76 -8.97 1.66
CA ARG A 170 11.01 -10.13 2.52
C ARG A 170 12.08 -9.76 3.53
N ARG A 171 11.78 -9.98 4.81
CA ARG A 171 12.75 -9.77 5.89
C ARG A 171 13.90 -10.75 5.73
N VAL A 172 15.14 -10.26 5.88
CA VAL A 172 16.33 -11.10 5.97
C VAL A 172 16.82 -11.14 7.41
N ALA A 173 17.29 -12.32 7.84
CA ALA A 173 17.86 -12.53 9.16
C ALA A 173 19.08 -11.61 9.38
#